data_AF-A0A6G0WE18-F1
#
_entry.id   AF-A0A6G0WE18-F1
#
_cell.length_a   1.000
_cell.length_b   1.000
_cell.length_c   1.000
_cell.angle_alpha   90.00
_cell.angle_beta   90.00
_cell.angle_gamma   90.00
#
_symmetry.space_group_name_H-M   'P 1'
#
loop_
_entity.id
_entity.type
_entity.pdbx_description
1 polymer ?
#
loop_
_entity_poly.entity_id
_entity_poly.type
_entity_poly.pdbx_seq_one_letter_code
_entity_poly.pdbx_strand_id
1 'polypeptide(L)'
;MSRRLSSQGNPNTRTMSQGVAMLANLEEQRVQRRARYATVLRDEPDDDPDSSSPVYDGFLETQGPEAIHSMTNFSPAEFSILWAELRTFLARNWNTSSGRKSAVTARDMLFMTLATLKH
;
A
#
# COMPACT_ATOMS: atom_id res chain seq x y z
N MET A 1 54.44 -15.62 -30.23
CA MET A 1 53.06 -15.18 -30.53
C MET A 1 52.20 -16.43 -30.74
N SER A 2 51.19 -16.67 -29.89
CA SER A 2 49.91 -17.32 -30.27
C SER A 2 48.94 -17.33 -29.09
N ARG A 3 47.66 -17.17 -29.42
CA ARG A 3 46.55 -16.63 -28.62
C ARG A 3 45.85 -17.66 -27.70
N ARG A 4 45.19 -17.10 -26.69
CA ARG A 4 44.21 -17.67 -25.75
C ARG A 4 43.26 -18.72 -26.35
N LEU A 5 42.89 -19.69 -25.52
CA LEU A 5 41.50 -20.12 -25.35
C LEU A 5 41.24 -20.31 -23.84
N SER A 6 40.79 -19.23 -23.19
CA SER A 6 40.17 -19.30 -21.87
C SER A 6 38.81 -19.96 -22.04
N SER A 7 38.74 -21.25 -21.69
CA SER A 7 37.50 -22.03 -21.56
C SER A 7 36.56 -21.31 -20.59
N GLN A 8 35.51 -20.71 -21.14
CA GLN A 8 34.41 -20.14 -20.38
C GLN A 8 33.56 -21.34 -19.92
N GLY A 9 33.81 -21.79 -18.69
CA GLY A 9 33.12 -22.93 -18.08
C GLY A 9 31.62 -22.71 -18.06
N ASN A 10 30.89 -23.62 -18.72
CA ASN A 10 29.44 -23.68 -18.76
C ASN A 10 28.87 -23.69 -17.32
N PRO A 11 27.91 -22.83 -16.95
CA PRO A 11 27.33 -22.84 -15.61
C PRO A 11 26.85 -24.26 -15.27
N ASN A 12 27.47 -24.85 -14.26
CA ASN A 12 27.26 -26.24 -13.87
C ASN A 12 25.78 -26.49 -13.58
N THR A 13 25.21 -27.52 -14.21
CA THR A 13 23.80 -27.94 -14.07
C THR A 13 23.35 -28.10 -12.61
N ARG A 14 24.28 -28.47 -11.72
CA ARG A 14 24.07 -28.57 -10.26
C ARG A 14 23.78 -27.22 -9.59
N THR A 15 24.45 -26.16 -10.03
CA THR A 15 24.22 -24.80 -9.50
C THR A 15 22.86 -24.28 -9.96
N MET A 16 22.45 -24.60 -11.18
CA MET A 16 21.10 -24.28 -11.68
C MET A 16 20.03 -25.02 -10.89
N SER A 17 20.19 -26.34 -10.65
CA SER A 17 19.22 -27.12 -9.87
C SER A 17 19.10 -26.63 -8.42
N GLN A 18 20.21 -26.21 -7.81
CA GLN A 18 20.20 -25.62 -6.47
C GLN A 18 19.44 -24.28 -6.45
N GLY A 19 19.65 -23.43 -7.46
CA GLY A 19 18.91 -22.17 -7.60
C GLY A 19 17.40 -22.39 -7.74
N VAL A 20 16.99 -23.36 -8.56
CA VAL A 20 15.57 -23.70 -8.75
C VAL A 20 14.95 -24.22 -7.44
N ALA A 21 15.65 -25.10 -6.71
CA ALA A 21 15.17 -25.60 -5.42
C ALA A 21 15.03 -24.49 -4.37
N MET A 22 15.94 -23.51 -4.37
CA MET A 22 15.85 -22.34 -3.49
C MET A 22 14.63 -21.46 -3.86
N LEU A 23 14.39 -21.23 -5.15
CA LEU A 23 13.23 -20.48 -5.62
C LEU A 23 11.91 -21.17 -5.26
N ALA A 24 11.83 -22.50 -5.40
CA ALA A 24 10.66 -23.29 -5.00
C ALA A 24 10.37 -23.15 -3.50
N ASN A 25 11.39 -23.23 -2.65
CA ASN A 25 11.26 -22.99 -1.20
C ASN A 25 10.78 -21.57 -0.88
N LEU A 26 11.29 -20.55 -1.59
CA LEU A 26 10.84 -19.17 -1.40
C LEU A 26 9.39 -18.97 -1.85
N GLU A 27 8.97 -19.62 -2.93
CA GLU A 27 7.57 -19.57 -3.37
C GLU A 27 6.66 -20.27 -2.37
N GLU A 28 7.05 -21.43 -1.86
CA GLU A 28 6.30 -22.12 -0.82
C GLU A 28 6.16 -21.26 0.45
N GLN A 29 7.23 -20.58 0.87
CA GLN A 29 7.16 -19.62 1.97
C GLN A 29 6.23 -18.44 1.67
N ARG A 30 6.20 -17.92 0.43
CA ARG A 30 5.26 -16.86 0.02
C ARG A 30 3.82 -17.35 0.03
N VAL A 31 3.56 -18.57 -0.44
CA VAL A 31 2.23 -19.20 -0.43
C VAL A 31 1.77 -19.43 1.01
N GLN A 32 2.63 -19.99 1.87
CA GLN A 32 2.32 -20.20 3.28
C GLN A 32 2.07 -18.87 4.02
N ARG A 33 2.85 -17.82 3.72
CA ARG A 33 2.60 -16.47 4.27
C ARG A 33 1.26 -15.92 3.81
N ARG A 34 0.89 -16.09 2.54
CA ARG A 34 -0.42 -15.67 2.01
C ARG A 34 -1.57 -16.46 2.63
N ALA A 35 -1.40 -17.77 2.83
CA ALA A 35 -2.42 -18.64 3.43
C ALA A 35 -2.74 -18.31 4.90
N ARG A 36 -1.83 -17.62 5.62
CA ARG A 36 -2.07 -17.15 7.00
C ARG A 36 -3.03 -15.96 7.07
N TYR A 37 -3.31 -15.29 5.96
CA TYR A 37 -4.23 -14.16 5.89
C TYR A 37 -5.40 -14.53 4.99
N ALA A 38 -6.63 -14.33 5.48
CA ALA A 38 -7.82 -14.57 4.68
C ALA A 38 -7.78 -13.67 3.42
N THR A 39 -7.81 -14.27 2.24
CA THR A 39 -7.91 -13.56 0.95
C THR A 39 -9.31 -13.02 0.69
N VAL A 40 -10.29 -13.47 1.48
CA VAL A 40 -11.66 -13.00 1.44
C VAL A 40 -11.83 -12.02 2.60
N LEU A 41 -11.90 -10.74 2.25
CA LEU A 41 -12.40 -9.72 3.16
C LEU A 41 -13.80 -10.16 3.60
N ARG A 42 -13.96 -10.39 4.90
CA ARG A 42 -15.28 -10.39 5.49
C ARG A 42 -15.85 -9.00 5.21
N ASP A 43 -17.01 -8.92 4.56
CA ASP A 43 -17.80 -7.70 4.43
C ASP A 43 -18.19 -7.26 5.85
N GLU A 44 -17.26 -6.69 6.60
CA GLU A 44 -17.58 -5.90 7.77
C GLU A 44 -17.79 -4.48 7.23
N PRO A 45 -19.05 -4.01 7.16
CA PRO A 45 -19.31 -2.61 6.94
C PRO A 45 -18.85 -1.87 8.19
N ASP A 46 -17.58 -1.46 8.21
CA ASP A 46 -17.06 -0.54 9.22
C ASP A 46 -16.66 0.75 8.50
N ASP A 47 -17.70 1.47 8.05
CA ASP A 47 -17.62 2.82 7.50
C ASP A 47 -18.60 3.68 8.33
N ASP A 48 -18.28 3.92 9.60
CA ASP A 48 -18.85 5.08 10.28
C ASP A 48 -18.35 6.33 9.53
N PRO A 49 -19.21 7.07 8.79
CA PRO A 49 -18.79 8.26 8.06
C PRO A 49 -18.29 9.37 9.00
N ASP A 50 -18.61 9.26 10.30
CA ASP A 50 -18.18 10.16 11.36
C ASP A 50 -17.01 9.59 12.18
N SER A 51 -16.37 8.50 11.72
CA SER A 51 -15.12 8.02 12.32
C SER A 51 -14.10 9.17 12.34
N SER A 52 -13.68 9.56 13.55
CA SER A 52 -12.88 10.76 13.75
C SER A 52 -11.63 10.71 12.87
N SER A 53 -11.34 11.80 12.17
CA SER A 53 -10.21 11.90 11.25
C SER A 53 -9.20 12.87 11.86
N PRO A 54 -8.49 12.48 12.93
CA PRO A 54 -7.75 13.40 13.79
C PRO A 54 -6.68 14.20 13.05
N VAL A 55 -6.18 13.70 11.91
CA VAL A 55 -5.21 14.46 11.11
C VAL A 55 -5.93 15.52 10.30
N TYR A 56 -6.90 15.13 9.48
CA TYR A 56 -7.68 16.09 8.70
C TYR A 56 -8.37 17.14 9.59
N ASP A 57 -9.06 16.69 10.64
CA ASP A 57 -9.79 17.53 11.59
C ASP A 57 -8.81 18.45 12.34
N GLY A 58 -7.66 17.93 12.76
CA GLY A 58 -6.62 18.72 13.41
C GLY A 58 -6.07 19.85 12.52
N PHE A 59 -5.85 19.61 11.23
CA PHE A 59 -5.44 20.66 10.29
C PHE A 59 -6.55 21.69 10.07
N LEU A 60 -7.80 21.24 9.95
CA LEU A 60 -8.94 22.11 9.76
C LEU A 60 -9.19 23.00 10.99
N GLU A 61 -9.07 22.46 12.21
CA GLU A 61 -9.27 23.20 13.46
C GLU A 61 -8.12 24.18 13.76
N THR A 62 -6.87 23.78 13.50
CA THR A 62 -5.70 24.59 13.89
C THR A 62 -5.33 25.67 12.88
N GLN A 63 -5.47 25.39 11.58
CA GLN A 63 -5.01 26.28 10.50
C GLN A 63 -6.14 26.71 9.55
N GLY A 64 -7.33 26.15 9.73
CA GLY A 64 -8.51 26.50 8.96
C GLY A 64 -8.59 25.86 7.57
N PRO A 65 -9.64 26.20 6.81
CA PRO A 65 -9.89 25.69 5.46
C PRO A 65 -8.75 25.88 4.47
N GLU A 66 -8.01 26.99 4.60
CA GLU A 66 -6.90 27.34 3.71
C GLU A 66 -5.73 26.36 3.82
N ALA A 67 -5.53 25.73 4.98
CA ALA A 67 -4.50 24.71 5.12
C ALA A 67 -4.82 23.46 4.30
N ILE A 68 -6.09 23.04 4.27
CA ILE A 68 -6.53 21.90 3.47
C ILE A 68 -6.35 22.18 1.98
N HIS A 69 -6.75 23.37 1.53
CA HIS A 69 -6.56 23.80 0.16
C HIS A 69 -5.07 23.93 -0.20
N SER A 70 -4.26 24.51 0.67
CA SER A 70 -2.82 24.61 0.49
C SER A 70 -2.16 23.23 0.48
N MET A 71 -2.65 22.22 1.20
CA MET A 71 -2.02 20.90 1.17
C MET A 71 -2.44 20.07 -0.03
N THR A 72 -3.70 20.15 -0.47
CA THR A 72 -4.27 19.19 -1.42
C THR A 72 -4.74 19.80 -2.74
N ASN A 73 -4.76 21.13 -2.86
CA ASN A 73 -5.43 21.92 -3.91
C ASN A 73 -6.96 21.78 -3.94
N PHE A 74 -7.57 21.10 -2.96
CA PHE A 74 -9.02 20.98 -2.81
C PHE A 74 -9.50 21.79 -1.61
N SER A 75 -10.60 22.52 -1.77
CA SER A 75 -11.33 23.07 -0.63
C SER A 75 -11.87 21.94 0.25
N PRO A 76 -12.19 22.20 1.54
CA PRO A 76 -12.80 21.20 2.41
C PRO A 76 -14.09 20.57 1.86
N ALA A 77 -14.86 21.34 1.10
CA ALA A 77 -16.08 20.85 0.45
C ALA A 77 -15.77 19.88 -0.69
N GLU A 78 -14.84 20.23 -1.57
CA GLU A 78 -14.39 19.35 -2.66
C GLU A 78 -13.73 18.08 -2.12
N PHE A 79 -12.91 18.21 -1.06
CA PHE A 79 -12.34 17.06 -0.38
C PHE A 79 -13.41 16.13 0.19
N SER A 80 -14.48 16.69 0.78
CA SER A 80 -15.59 15.88 1.31
C SER A 80 -16.35 15.15 0.21
N ILE A 81 -16.52 15.76 -0.97
CA ILE A 81 -17.08 15.10 -2.15
C ILE A 81 -16.18 13.95 -2.61
N LEU A 82 -14.87 14.20 -2.75
CA LEU A 82 -13.90 13.16 -3.12
C LEU A 82 -13.88 12.00 -2.12
N TRP A 83 -13.94 12.30 -0.83
CA TRP A 83 -14.03 11.29 0.22
C TRP A 83 -15.29 10.44 0.08
N ALA A 84 -16.45 11.06 -0.17
CA ALA A 84 -17.72 10.34 -0.34
C ALA A 84 -17.67 9.34 -1.51
N GLU A 85 -17.03 9.71 -2.62
CA GLU A 85 -16.84 8.85 -3.79
C GLU A 85 -15.81 7.74 -3.56
N LEU A 86 -14.71 8.04 -2.86
CA LEU A 86 -13.58 7.12 -2.70
C LEU A 86 -13.66 6.21 -1.48
N ARG A 87 -14.46 6.54 -0.46
CA ARG A 87 -14.48 5.81 0.83
C ARG A 87 -14.66 4.30 0.65
N THR A 88 -15.58 3.86 -0.20
CA THR A 88 -15.86 2.44 -0.43
C THR A 88 -14.69 1.74 -1.11
N PHE A 89 -14.01 2.42 -2.03
CA PHE A 89 -12.81 1.89 -2.66
C PHE A 89 -11.67 1.78 -1.64
N LEU A 90 -11.46 2.80 -0.82
CA LEU A 90 -10.39 2.82 0.18
C LEU A 90 -10.64 1.79 1.29
N ALA A 91 -11.86 1.67 1.81
CA ALA A 91 -12.21 0.65 2.80
C ALA A 91 -11.88 -0.78 2.31
N ARG A 92 -12.17 -1.07 1.04
CA ARG A 92 -11.93 -2.38 0.43
C ARG A 92 -10.47 -2.66 0.08
N ASN A 93 -9.72 -1.64 -0.34
CA ASN A 93 -8.39 -1.86 -0.94
C ASN A 93 -7.23 -1.42 -0.04
N TRP A 94 -7.46 -0.56 0.94
CA TRP A 94 -6.40 0.02 1.78
C TRP A 94 -5.87 -0.95 2.85
N ASN A 95 -6.77 -1.62 3.59
CA ASN A 95 -6.40 -2.53 4.67
C ASN A 95 -6.14 -3.98 4.21
N THR A 96 -5.99 -4.21 2.90
CA THR A 96 -5.85 -5.55 2.30
C THR A 96 -4.48 -6.19 2.53
N SER A 97 -3.50 -5.49 3.11
CA SER A 97 -2.15 -6.01 3.30
C SER A 97 -1.82 -6.31 4.78
N SER A 98 -1.47 -7.57 5.04
CA SER A 98 -0.83 -8.08 6.26
C SER A 98 -1.57 -7.88 7.61
N GLY A 99 -2.89 -8.09 7.67
CA GLY A 99 -3.62 -8.44 8.90
C GLY A 99 -3.57 -7.47 10.09
N ARG A 100 -2.83 -6.35 9.99
CA ARG A 100 -2.79 -5.25 10.95
C ARG A 100 -3.59 -4.11 10.33
N LYS A 101 -4.69 -3.72 10.97
CA LYS A 101 -5.41 -2.50 10.63
C LYS A 101 -4.45 -1.31 10.78
N SER A 102 -4.41 -0.41 9.80
CA SER A 102 -3.65 0.84 9.91
C SER A 102 -4.17 1.65 11.11
N ALA A 103 -3.28 2.31 11.85
CA ALA A 103 -3.66 3.25 12.90
C ALA A 103 -4.19 4.59 12.35
N VAL A 104 -4.02 4.81 11.04
CA VAL A 104 -4.48 6.00 10.32
C VAL A 104 -5.82 5.68 9.65
N THR A 105 -6.80 6.56 9.82
CA THR A 105 -8.12 6.41 9.19
C THR A 105 -8.02 6.48 7.67
N ALA A 106 -9.00 5.92 6.96
CA ALA A 106 -9.00 5.98 5.49
C ALA A 106 -9.13 7.42 4.96
N ARG A 107 -9.82 8.31 5.70
CA ARG A 107 -9.94 9.73 5.35
C ARG A 107 -8.63 10.48 5.57
N ASP A 108 -7.96 10.26 6.71
CA ASP A 108 -6.62 10.83 6.97
C ASP A 108 -5.59 10.35 5.93
N MET A 109 -5.67 9.08 5.55
CA MET A 109 -4.80 8.54 4.50
C MET A 109 -5.04 9.21 3.15
N LEU A 110 -6.31 9.41 2.74
CA LEU A 110 -6.64 10.12 1.52
C LEU A 110 -6.04 11.53 1.55
N PHE A 111 -6.22 12.25 2.66
CA PHE A 111 -5.66 13.58 2.86
C PHE A 111 -4.13 13.59 2.73
N MET A 112 -3.44 12.70 3.43
CA MET A 112 -1.97 12.58 3.35
C MET A 112 -1.49 12.24 1.94
N THR A 113 -2.18 11.32 1.25
CA THR A 113 -1.83 10.92 -0.11
C THR A 113 -1.94 12.10 -1.07
N LEU A 114 -3.06 12.83 -1.04
CA LEU A 114 -3.23 14.03 -1.87
C LEU A 114 -2.20 15.10 -1.53
N ALA A 115 -1.86 15.27 -0.26
CA ALA A 115 -0.81 16.21 0.17
C ALA A 115 0.57 15.84 -0.38
N THR A 116 0.91 14.55 -0.45
CA THR A 116 2.19 14.11 -1.04
C THR A 116 2.25 14.26 -2.57
N LEU A 117 1.11 14.21 -3.26
CA LEU A 117 1.03 14.33 -4.71
C LEU A 117 1.07 15.78 -5.22
N LYS A 118 1.04 16.77 -4.32
CA LYS A 118 1.06 18.19 -4.69
C LYS A 118 2.40 18.64 -5.31
N HIS A 119 3.49 17.93 -5.04
CA HIS A 119 4.86 18.25 -5.49
C HIS A 119 5.17 17.71 -6.88
#